data_AF-A0A699V6E0-F1
#
_entry.id   AF-A0A699V6E0-F1
#
_cell.length_a   1.000
_cell.length_b   1.000
_cell.length_c   1.000
_cell.angle_alpha   90.00
_cell.angle_beta   90.00
_cell.angle_gamma   90.00
#
_symmetry.space_group_name_H-M   'P 1'
#
loop_
_entity.id
_entity.type
_entity.pdbx_description
1 polymer ?
#
loop_
_entity_poly.entity_id
_entity_poly.type
_entity_poly.pdbx_seq_one_letter_code
_entity_poly.pdbx_strand_id
1 'polypeptide(L)'
;MTWEILKKKLTDKYCPKGETKKLEIEPWNLKTEKVDKYISGLPDNIHGNVMSARPKTLDDAIELANDLMDQKLRTYAERQDESKRKLDNNNQAQQQLLKKQNVV
;
A
#
# COMPACT_ATOMS: atom_id res chain seq x y z
N MET A 1 -54.23 -2.20 -24.72
CA MET A 1 -52.80 -1.97 -24.41
C MET A 1 -52.67 -1.84 -22.90
N THR A 2 -51.81 -2.61 -22.23
CA THR A 2 -51.74 -2.63 -20.76
C THR A 2 -50.74 -1.61 -20.21
N TRP A 3 -50.96 -1.13 -18.98
CA TRP A 3 -50.11 -0.17 -18.28
C TRP A 3 -48.64 -0.59 -18.21
N GLU A 4 -48.36 -1.88 -18.02
CA GLU A 4 -47.00 -2.41 -18.00
C GLU A 4 -46.27 -2.27 -19.35
N ILE A 5 -46.98 -2.41 -20.46
CA ILE A 5 -46.43 -2.20 -21.80
C ILE A 5 -46.14 -0.71 -22.03
N LEU A 6 -47.04 0.17 -21.58
CA LEU A 6 -46.86 1.62 -21.68
C LEU A 6 -45.67 2.09 -20.84
N LYS A 7 -45.59 1.63 -19.59
CA LYS A 7 -44.50 1.93 -18.66
C LYS A 7 -43.16 1.49 -19.25
N LYS A 8 -43.06 0.24 -19.75
CA LYS A 8 -41.86 -0.27 -20.42
C LYS A 8 -41.45 0.58 -21.63
N LYS A 9 -42.39 1.00 -22.48
CA LYS A 9 -42.11 1.89 -23.63
C LYS A 9 -41.61 3.27 -23.20
N LEU A 10 -42.16 3.83 -22.11
CA LEU A 10 -41.67 5.10 -21.56
C LEU A 10 -40.26 4.95 -20.97
N THR A 11 -39.98 3.87 -20.22
CA THR A 11 -38.64 3.63 -19.68
C THR A 11 -37.61 3.39 -20.78
N ASP A 12 -37.95 2.66 -21.83
CA ASP A 12 -37.04 2.38 -22.96
C ASP A 12 -36.71 3.64 -23.78
N LYS A 13 -37.69 4.55 -23.93
CA LYS A 13 -37.53 5.80 -24.70
C LYS A 13 -36.79 6.90 -23.93
N TYR A 14 -36.94 6.96 -22.60
CA TYR A 14 -36.43 8.06 -21.76
C TYR A 14 -35.33 7.64 -20.78
N CYS A 15 -35.08 6.34 -20.60
CA CYS A 15 -33.99 5.82 -19.76
C CYS A 15 -33.21 4.74 -20.53
N PRO A 16 -32.37 5.14 -21.50
CA PRO A 16 -31.65 4.21 -22.35
C PRO A 16 -30.71 3.35 -21.49
N LYS A 17 -30.92 2.03 -21.49
CA LYS A 17 -30.09 1.07 -20.72
C LYS A 17 -28.59 1.15 -21.04
N GLY A 18 -28.21 1.67 -22.20
CA GLY A 18 -26.82 1.90 -22.56
C GLY A 18 -26.19 3.06 -21.80
N GLU A 19 -26.95 4.14 -21.59
CA GLU A 19 -26.50 5.33 -20.85
C GLU A 19 -26.35 5.03 -19.36
N THR A 20 -27.28 4.27 -18.77
CA THR A 20 -27.18 3.88 -17.36
C THR A 20 -25.97 3.00 -17.08
N LYS A 21 -25.71 2.01 -17.95
CA LYS A 21 -24.49 1.19 -17.86
C LYS A 21 -23.22 2.01 -18.09
N LYS A 22 -23.25 3.01 -18.97
CA LYS A 22 -22.11 3.90 -19.22
C LYS A 22 -21.78 4.75 -17.98
N LEU A 23 -22.81 5.28 -17.31
CA LEU A 23 -22.66 6.04 -16.06
C LEU A 23 -22.14 5.18 -14.91
N GLU A 24 -22.31 3.86 -14.94
CA GLU A 24 -21.69 2.95 -13.97
C GLU A 24 -20.24 2.65 -14.35
N ILE A 25 -19.98 2.24 -15.59
CA ILE A 25 -18.67 1.73 -16.04
C ILE A 25 -17.60 2.84 -16.11
N GLU A 26 -17.93 4.04 -16.59
CA GLU A 26 -16.91 5.10 -16.76
C GLU A 26 -16.28 5.55 -15.43
N PRO A 27 -17.05 5.77 -14.35
CA PRO A 27 -16.47 6.04 -13.04
C PRO A 27 -15.59 4.92 -12.49
N TRP A 28 -15.93 3.64 -12.74
CA TRP A 28 -15.09 2.51 -12.31
C TRP A 28 -13.76 2.45 -13.09
N ASN A 29 -13.80 2.67 -14.40
CA ASN A 29 -12.61 2.72 -15.25
C ASN A 29 -11.69 3.89 -14.85
N LEU A 30 -12.26 5.07 -14.57
CA LEU A 30 -11.48 6.23 -14.14
C LEU A 30 -10.81 6.00 -12.76
N LYS A 31 -11.50 5.32 -11.84
CA LYS A 31 -10.92 4.97 -10.52
C LYS A 31 -9.75 4.01 -10.65
N THR A 32 -9.91 2.97 -11.47
CA THR A 32 -8.86 1.95 -11.68
C THR A 32 -7.64 2.53 -12.40
N GLU A 33 -7.84 3.36 -13.44
CA GLU A 33 -6.75 4.04 -14.14
C GLU A 33 -5.92 4.95 -13.21
N LYS A 34 -6.58 5.67 -12.29
CA LYS A 34 -5.88 6.51 -11.29
C LYS A 34 -5.02 5.68 -10.34
N VAL A 35 -5.52 4.52 -9.91
CA VAL A 35 -4.77 3.60 -9.04
C VAL A 35 -3.56 3.05 -9.80
N ASP A 36 -3.74 2.55 -11.02
CA ASP A 36 -2.65 2.00 -11.83
C ASP A 36 -1.57 3.04 -12.12
N LYS A 37 -1.99 4.27 -12.46
CA LYS A 37 -1.06 5.39 -12.67
C LYS A 37 -0.26 5.71 -11.42
N TYR A 38 -0.92 5.74 -10.25
CA TYR A 38 -0.23 5.96 -8.99
C TYR A 38 0.79 4.85 -8.70
N ILE A 39 0.37 3.59 -8.82
CA ILE A 39 1.25 2.43 -8.60
C ILE A 39 2.46 2.51 -9.54
N SER A 40 2.26 2.81 -10.82
CA SER A 40 3.36 2.90 -11.81
C SER A 40 4.41 3.99 -11.49
N GLY A 41 4.08 4.98 -10.66
CA GLY A 41 5.01 6.02 -10.20
C GLY A 41 5.75 5.69 -8.91
N LEU A 42 5.49 4.53 -8.29
CA LEU A 42 6.12 4.14 -7.03
C LEU A 42 7.56 3.63 -7.24
N PRO A 43 8.46 3.84 -6.26
CA PRO A 43 9.79 3.26 -6.31
C PRO A 43 9.75 1.73 -6.26
N ASP A 44 10.67 1.09 -6.99
CA ASP A 44 10.74 -0.38 -7.17
C ASP A 44 10.72 -1.16 -5.86
N ASN A 45 11.28 -0.56 -4.82
CA ASN A 45 11.42 -1.17 -3.50
C ASN A 45 10.08 -1.42 -2.76
N ILE A 46 8.99 -0.76 -3.18
CA ILE A 46 7.63 -0.93 -2.65
C ILE A 46 6.61 -1.24 -3.74
N HIS A 47 6.91 -0.92 -5.02
CA HIS A 47 6.02 -1.11 -6.17
C HIS A 47 5.39 -2.52 -6.19
N GLY A 48 6.22 -3.57 -6.12
CA GLY A 48 5.74 -4.96 -6.19
C GLY A 48 4.80 -5.34 -5.06
N ASN A 49 5.03 -4.81 -3.85
CA ASN A 49 4.19 -5.07 -2.69
C ASN A 49 2.84 -4.39 -2.82
N VAL A 50 2.82 -3.12 -3.24
CA VAL A 50 1.58 -2.36 -3.46
C VAL A 50 0.76 -2.98 -4.58
N MET A 51 1.39 -3.34 -5.69
CA MET A 51 0.73 -4.00 -6.82
C MET A 51 0.09 -5.34 -6.41
N SER A 52 0.78 -6.12 -5.57
CA SER A 52 0.29 -7.42 -5.10
C SER A 52 -0.93 -7.30 -4.18
N ALA A 53 -1.03 -6.21 -3.42
CA ALA A 53 -2.17 -5.95 -2.54
C ALA A 53 -3.44 -5.55 -3.29
N ARG A 54 -3.33 -5.16 -4.57
CA ARG A 54 -4.46 -4.79 -5.45
C ARG A 54 -5.41 -3.78 -4.79
N PRO A 55 -4.93 -2.57 -4.44
CA PRO A 55 -5.75 -1.55 -3.80
C PRO A 55 -6.97 -1.21 -4.66
N LYS A 56 -8.12 -0.99 -4.02
CA LYS A 56 -9.38 -0.70 -4.72
C LYS A 56 -9.56 0.79 -4.98
N THR A 57 -8.97 1.61 -4.12
CA THR A 57 -9.02 3.06 -4.21
C THR A 57 -7.60 3.66 -4.24
N LEU A 58 -7.51 4.90 -4.68
CA LEU A 58 -6.25 5.64 -4.66
C LEU A 58 -5.76 5.85 -3.21
N ASP A 59 -6.68 6.10 -2.28
CA ASP A 59 -6.36 6.30 -0.87
C ASP A 59 -5.80 5.01 -0.25
N ASP A 60 -6.38 3.85 -0.57
CA ASP A 60 -5.85 2.54 -0.14
C ASP A 60 -4.40 2.34 -0.62
N ALA A 61 -4.11 2.75 -1.87
CA ALA A 61 -2.77 2.63 -2.45
C ALA A 61 -1.77 3.56 -1.76
N ILE A 62 -2.20 4.79 -1.43
CA ILE A 62 -1.38 5.79 -0.72
C ILE A 62 -1.07 5.34 0.70
N GLU A 63 -2.08 4.87 1.43
CA GLU A 63 -1.94 4.35 2.79
C GLU A 63 -0.95 3.19 2.82
N LEU A 64 -1.12 2.21 1.93
CA LEU A 64 -0.24 1.05 1.84
C LEU A 64 1.21 1.44 1.49
N ALA A 65 1.41 2.39 0.57
CA ALA A 65 2.75 2.87 0.22
C ALA A 65 3.44 3.54 1.42
N ASN A 66 2.70 4.34 2.19
CA ASN A 66 3.21 5.00 3.39
C ASN A 66 3.58 3.98 4.47
N ASP A 67 2.70 3.02 4.75
CA ASP A 67 2.94 1.95 5.73
C ASP A 67 4.19 1.14 5.41
N LEU A 68 4.40 0.81 4.12
CA LEU A 68 5.58 0.09 3.67
C LEU A 68 6.86 0.90 3.83
N MET A 69 6.83 2.20 3.55
CA MET A 69 7.98 3.09 3.78
C MET A 69 8.30 3.22 5.26
N ASP A 70 7.29 3.45 6.09
CA ASP A 70 7.41 3.56 7.53
C ASP A 70 7.95 2.28 8.17
N GLN A 71 7.46 1.12 7.72
CA GLN A 71 7.95 -0.18 8.17
C GLN A 71 9.45 -0.33 7.89
N LYS A 72 9.92 0.03 6.70
CA LYS A 72 11.35 -0.02 6.37
C LYS A 72 12.19 0.92 7.24
N LEU A 73 11.69 2.12 7.50
CA LEU A 73 12.32 3.10 8.38
C LEU A 73 12.46 2.55 9.81
N ARG A 74 11.38 1.97 10.36
CA ARG A 74 11.40 1.31 11.68
C ARG A 74 12.42 0.17 11.72
N THR A 75 12.40 -0.73 10.74
CA THR A 75 13.36 -1.85 10.68
C THR A 75 14.81 -1.37 10.59
N TYR A 76 15.08 -0.29 9.85
CA TYR A 76 16.43 0.27 9.77
C TYR A 76 16.90 0.84 11.12
N ALA A 77 16.04 1.60 11.82
CA ALA A 77 16.33 2.14 13.14
C ALA A 77 16.60 1.03 14.17
N GLU A 78 15.79 -0.03 14.17
CA GLU A 78 15.94 -1.19 15.05
C GLU A 78 17.28 -1.90 14.84
N ARG A 79 17.70 -2.14 13.59
CA ARG A 79 19.00 -2.76 13.28
C ARG A 79 20.17 -1.91 13.74
N GLN A 80 20.06 -0.59 13.60
CA GLN A 80 21.10 0.34 14.06
C GLN A 80 21.24 0.30 15.58
N ASP A 81 20.14 0.32 16.31
CA ASP A 81 20.15 0.21 17.77
C ASP A 81 20.70 -1.14 18.25
N GLU A 82 20.31 -2.24 17.61
CA GLU A 82 20.84 -3.56 17.93
C GLU A 82 22.36 -3.68 17.67
N SER A 83 22.84 -3.08 16.59
CA SER A 83 24.28 -3.04 16.28
C SER A 83 25.08 -2.26 17.34
N LYS A 84 24.54 -1.13 17.84
CA LYS A 84 25.17 -0.36 18.92
C LYS A 84 25.23 -1.16 20.21
N ARG A 85 24.11 -1.78 20.62
CA ARG A 85 24.07 -2.66 21.79
C ARG A 85 25.09 -3.79 21.72
N LYS A 86 25.27 -4.40 20.54
CA LYS A 86 26.30 -5.44 20.32
C LYS A 86 27.73 -4.91 20.45
N LEU A 87 28.01 -3.72 19.93
CA LEU A 87 29.33 -3.09 20.05
C LEU A 87 29.68 -2.80 21.52
N ASP A 88 28.75 -2.23 22.27
CA ASP A 88 28.96 -1.88 23.68
C ASP A 88 29.21 -3.14 24.54
N ASN A 89 28.43 -4.20 24.32
CA ASN A 89 28.60 -5.48 24.99
C ASN A 89 29.98 -6.11 24.72
N ASN A 90 30.45 -6.06 23.47
CA ASN A 90 31.76 -6.59 23.10
C ASN A 90 32.90 -5.80 23.76
N ASN A 91 32.81 -4.47 23.79
CA ASN A 91 33.80 -3.61 24.44
C ASN A 91 33.87 -3.88 25.95
N GLN A 92 32.72 -4.03 26.61
CA GLN A 92 32.66 -4.35 28.04
C GLN A 92 33.29 -5.72 28.33
N ALA A 93 33.01 -6.74 27.52
CA ALA A 93 33.60 -8.06 27.66
C ALA A 93 35.12 -8.05 27.50
N GLN A 94 35.65 -7.33 26.51
CA GLN A 94 37.09 -7.18 26.32
C GLN A 94 37.77 -6.47 27.49
N GLN A 95 37.19 -5.38 28.01
CA GLN A 95 37.74 -4.70 29.18
C GLN A 95 37.77 -5.60 30.42
N GLN A 96 36.75 -6.44 30.64
CA GLN A 96 36.77 -7.41 31.74
C GLN A 96 37.87 -8.47 31.55
N LEU A 97 38.12 -8.91 30.33
CA LEU A 97 39.14 -9.92 30.02
C LEU A 97 40.55 -9.37 30.25
N LEU A 98 40.82 -8.14 29.80
CA LEU A 98 42.09 -7.44 30.03
C LEU A 98 42.36 -7.21 31.52
N LYS A 99 41.33 -6.86 32.30
CA LYS A 99 41.48 -6.70 33.76
C LYS A 99 41.83 -8.01 34.46
N LYS A 100 41.32 -9.17 33.99
CA LYS A 100 41.64 -10.48 34.58
C LYS A 100 43.06 -10.95 34.27
N GLN A 101 43.60 -10.61 33.09
CA GLN A 101 44.99 -10.93 32.74
C GLN A 101 46.02 -10.14 33.58
N ASN A 102 45.66 -8.94 34.03
CA ASN A 102 46.54 -8.10 34.85
C ASN A 102 46.47 -8.39 36.37
N VAL A 103 45.77 -9.45 36.80
CA VAL A 103 45.59 -9.83 38.22
C VAL A 103 46.37 -11.12 38.57
N VAL A 104 47.30 -11.56 37.73
CA VAL A 104 48.30 -12.61 38.04
C VAL A 104 49.60 -11.93 38.47
#